data_AF-A0A395MQI0-F1
#
_entry.id   AF-A0A395MQI0-F1
#
_cell.length_a   1.000
_cell.length_b   1.000
_cell.length_c   1.000
_cell.angle_alpha   90.00
_cell.angle_beta   90.00
_cell.angle_gamma   90.00
#
_symmetry.space_group_name_H-M   'P 1'
#
loop_
_entity.id
_entity.type
_entity.pdbx_description
1 polymer ?
#
loop_
_entity_poly.entity_id
_entity_poly.type
_entity_poly.pdbx_seq_one_letter_code
_entity_poly.pdbx_strand_id
1 'polypeptide(L)'
;MEGYPNAAANFSKEANLAPHQETPSIIARQEIQNCIHSGNIQTAIETLNDFDPEILDEDKALHFSLLRLQLVELIRTCNTPGSDIGPALKFATEQLGPRAPTNQKFLGDLEKTMSLLMFPSDNLEPELAALLKPELRLEVADNVNRAILERQSQRRESAIRQLVRMRVWAENIARDKGKSIPEYLELGLNTDLSGHGRMTSQAGNGHDPMITT
;
A
#
# COMPACT_ATOMS: atom_id res chain seq x y z
N MET A 1 7.09 6.45 1.73
CA MET A 1 7.86 6.67 0.49
C MET A 1 6.98 7.44 -0.49
N GLU A 2 7.24 8.73 -0.62
CA GLU A 2 6.58 9.61 -1.59
C GLU A 2 6.99 9.19 -3.01
N GLY A 3 6.02 9.09 -3.91
CA GLY A 3 6.18 8.51 -5.25
C GLY A 3 6.81 9.48 -6.25
N TYR A 4 8.08 9.85 -6.07
CA TYR A 4 8.81 10.69 -7.02
C TYR A 4 9.77 9.85 -7.90
N PRO A 5 9.31 9.32 -9.04
CA PRO A 5 10.10 8.44 -9.90
C PRO A 5 11.39 9.09 -10.42
N ASN A 6 11.29 10.35 -10.87
CA ASN A 6 12.44 11.11 -11.37
C ASN A 6 13.45 11.45 -10.27
N ALA A 7 12.99 11.71 -9.05
CA ALA A 7 13.89 11.96 -7.93
C ALA A 7 14.63 10.68 -7.53
N ALA A 8 13.93 9.55 -7.44
CA ALA A 8 14.52 8.24 -7.16
C ALA A 8 15.51 7.78 -8.26
N ALA A 9 15.21 8.06 -9.53
CA ALA A 9 16.09 7.79 -10.66
C ALA A 9 17.37 8.64 -10.60
N ASN A 10 17.24 9.94 -10.28
CA ASN A 10 18.40 10.82 -10.14
C ASN A 10 19.26 10.45 -8.93
N PHE A 11 18.64 10.16 -7.78
CA PHE A 11 19.35 9.70 -6.58
C PHE A 11 20.05 8.36 -6.79
N SER A 12 19.42 7.39 -7.46
CA SER A 12 20.07 6.10 -7.76
C SER A 12 21.27 6.26 -8.69
N LYS A 13 21.16 7.14 -9.70
CA LYS A 13 22.26 7.49 -10.60
C LYS A 13 23.41 8.20 -9.88
N GLU A 14 23.10 9.10 -8.95
CA GLU A 14 24.10 9.86 -8.18
C GLU A 14 24.76 9.01 -7.06
N ALA A 15 24.02 8.09 -6.45
CA ALA A 15 24.51 7.16 -5.44
C ALA A 15 25.21 5.91 -6.03
N ASN A 16 25.34 5.82 -7.35
CA ASN A 16 25.90 4.67 -8.08
C ASN A 16 25.19 3.33 -7.71
N LEU A 17 23.91 3.41 -7.37
CA LEU A 17 23.05 2.26 -7.07
C LEU A 17 22.48 1.71 -8.38
N ALA A 18 22.25 0.39 -8.44
CA ALA A 18 21.56 -0.20 -9.58
C ALA A 18 20.20 0.51 -9.77
N PRO A 19 19.83 0.90 -11.00
CA PRO A 19 18.59 1.61 -11.26
C PRO A 19 17.43 0.77 -10.72
N HIS A 20 16.75 1.30 -9.71
CA HIS A 20 15.60 0.64 -9.12
C HIS A 20 14.49 0.65 -10.18
N GLN A 21 14.22 -0.50 -10.80
CA GLN A 21 13.09 -0.63 -11.71
C GLN A 21 11.82 -0.31 -10.92
N GLU A 22 11.04 0.67 -11.40
CA GLU A 22 9.78 1.00 -10.78
C GLU A 22 8.91 -0.25 -10.72
N THR A 23 8.59 -0.68 -9.50
CA THR A 23 7.73 -1.83 -9.31
C THR A 23 6.35 -1.48 -9.88
N PRO A 24 5.65 -2.38 -10.58
CA PRO A 24 4.30 -2.11 -11.09
C PRO A 24 3.33 -1.60 -10.00
N SER A 25 3.56 -1.99 -8.73
CA SER A 25 2.81 -1.49 -7.58
C SER A 25 3.04 -0.01 -7.25
N ILE A 26 4.21 0.54 -7.57
CA ILE A 26 4.53 1.96 -7.36
C ILE A 26 3.80 2.81 -8.39
N ILE A 27 3.82 2.37 -9.65
CA ILE A 27 3.13 3.03 -10.77
C ILE A 27 1.63 3.07 -10.52
N ALA A 28 1.02 1.93 -10.19
CA ALA A 28 -0.42 1.84 -9.90
C ALA A 28 -0.83 2.75 -8.73
N ARG A 29 -0.04 2.77 -7.65
CA ARG A 29 -0.29 3.64 -6.50
C ARG A 29 -0.21 5.13 -6.87
N GLN A 30 0.75 5.50 -7.71
CA GLN A 30 0.90 6.87 -8.19
C GLN A 30 -0.27 7.28 -9.09
N GLU A 31 -0.74 6.37 -9.96
CA GLU A 31 -1.91 6.58 -10.81
C GLU A 31 -3.17 6.85 -9.96
N ILE A 32 -3.42 6.03 -8.94
CA ILE A 32 -4.54 6.22 -8.00
C ILE A 32 -4.44 7.59 -7.31
N GLN A 33 -3.26 7.96 -6.80
CA GLN A 33 -3.05 9.28 -6.17
C GLN A 33 -3.30 10.42 -7.16
N ASN A 34 -2.83 10.31 -8.39
CA ASN A 34 -3.04 11.32 -9.43
C ASN A 34 -4.53 11.50 -9.73
N CYS A 35 -5.30 10.41 -9.83
CA CYS A 35 -6.75 10.47 -10.01
C CYS A 35 -7.45 11.20 -8.85
N ILE A 36 -7.03 10.97 -7.60
CA ILE A 36 -7.59 11.65 -6.43
C ILE A 36 -7.24 13.15 -6.47
N HIS A 37 -5.99 13.50 -6.75
CA HIS A 37 -5.55 14.89 -6.84
C HIS A 37 -6.25 15.67 -7.96
N SER A 38 -6.53 15.01 -9.09
CA SER A 38 -7.26 15.62 -10.21
C SER A 38 -8.77 15.72 -9.99
N GLY A 39 -9.31 15.16 -8.90
CA GLY A 39 -10.74 15.13 -8.61
C GLY A 39 -11.53 14.03 -9.33
N ASN A 40 -10.86 13.10 -10.00
CA ASN A 40 -11.47 11.95 -10.68
C ASN A 40 -11.61 10.77 -9.72
N ILE A 41 -12.42 10.94 -8.66
CA ILE A 41 -12.46 9.97 -7.55
C ILE A 41 -13.13 8.65 -7.98
N GLN A 42 -14.10 8.69 -8.89
CA GLN A 42 -14.70 7.47 -9.45
C GLN A 42 -13.65 6.55 -10.09
N THR A 43 -12.80 7.10 -10.96
CA THR A 43 -11.69 6.36 -11.58
C THR A 43 -10.67 5.90 -10.54
N ALA A 44 -10.42 6.71 -9.50
CA ALA A 44 -9.56 6.31 -8.40
C ALA A 44 -10.11 5.09 -7.63
N ILE A 45 -11.42 5.01 -7.42
CA ILE A 45 -12.08 3.88 -6.75
C ILE A 45 -12.01 2.62 -7.63
N GLU A 46 -12.26 2.75 -8.93
CA GLU A 46 -12.18 1.63 -9.89
C GLU A 46 -10.76 1.07 -9.96
N THR A 47 -9.76 1.93 -10.20
CA THR A 47 -8.35 1.55 -10.23
C THR A 47 -7.85 0.97 -8.91
N LEU A 48 -8.36 1.46 -7.77
CA LEU A 48 -8.05 0.89 -6.46
C LEU A 48 -8.64 -0.51 -6.27
N ASN A 49 -9.88 -0.75 -6.70
CA ASN A 49 -10.51 -2.08 -6.67
C ASN A 49 -9.84 -3.06 -7.64
N ASP A 50 -9.42 -2.60 -8.81
CA ASP A 50 -8.65 -3.40 -9.76
C ASP A 50 -7.28 -3.79 -9.19
N PHE A 51 -6.67 -2.88 -8.41
CA PHE A 51 -5.40 -3.13 -7.74
C PHE A 51 -5.55 -4.11 -6.57
N ASP A 52 -6.55 -3.92 -5.71
CA ASP A 52 -6.86 -4.80 -4.61
C ASP A 52 -8.36 -4.77 -4.25
N PRO A 53 -9.15 -5.79 -4.64
CA PRO A 53 -10.59 -5.78 -4.46
C PRO A 53 -11.03 -5.83 -2.99
N GLU A 54 -10.16 -6.27 -2.09
CA GLU A 54 -10.50 -6.44 -0.67
C GLU A 54 -10.23 -5.16 0.15
N ILE A 55 -9.50 -4.19 -0.38
CA ILE A 55 -9.03 -3.03 0.40
C ILE A 55 -10.17 -2.15 0.91
N LEU A 56 -11.20 -1.95 0.09
CA LEU A 56 -12.36 -1.12 0.44
C LEU A 56 -13.42 -1.88 1.25
N ASP A 57 -13.38 -3.21 1.22
CA ASP A 57 -14.27 -4.08 2.00
C ASP A 57 -13.77 -4.23 3.45
N GLU A 58 -12.44 -4.33 3.62
CA GLU A 58 -11.80 -4.39 4.93
C GLU A 58 -11.76 -3.00 5.61
N ASP A 59 -11.43 -1.94 4.88
CA ASP A 59 -11.40 -0.57 5.41
C ASP A 59 -12.63 0.25 4.99
N LYS A 60 -13.70 0.08 5.77
CA LYS A 60 -14.97 0.82 5.59
C LYS A 60 -14.80 2.33 5.79
N ALA A 61 -13.82 2.76 6.59
CA ALA A 61 -13.59 4.18 6.86
C ALA A 61 -12.91 4.86 5.65
N LEU A 62 -11.95 4.18 5.03
CA LEU A 62 -11.34 4.62 3.78
C LEU A 62 -12.38 4.72 2.66
N HIS A 63 -13.21 3.68 2.52
CA HIS A 63 -14.26 3.66 1.51
C HIS A 63 -15.26 4.81 1.72
N PHE A 64 -15.69 5.05 2.96
CA PHE A 64 -16.56 6.19 3.26
C PHE A 64 -15.89 7.53 2.93
N SER A 65 -14.60 7.69 3.25
CA SER A 65 -13.84 8.92 2.96
C SER A 65 -13.74 9.21 1.46
N LEU A 66 -13.52 8.17 0.64
CA LEU A 66 -13.50 8.30 -0.82
C LEU A 66 -14.87 8.68 -1.39
N LEU A 67 -15.95 8.04 -0.93
CA LEU A 67 -17.31 8.39 -1.35
C LEU A 67 -17.70 9.79 -0.93
N ARG A 68 -17.32 10.21 0.29
CA ARG A 68 -17.52 11.58 0.76
C ARG A 68 -16.78 12.56 -0.14
N LEU A 69 -15.53 12.28 -0.50
CA LEU A 69 -14.77 13.15 -1.40
C LEU A 69 -15.44 13.23 -2.79
N GLN A 70 -15.91 12.12 -3.34
CA GLN A 70 -16.68 12.10 -4.59
C GLN A 70 -17.96 12.96 -4.49
N LEU A 71 -18.68 12.89 -3.36
CA LEU A 71 -19.84 13.75 -3.12
C LEU A 71 -19.44 15.24 -3.09
N VAL A 72 -18.34 15.59 -2.46
CA VAL A 72 -17.82 16.97 -2.46
C VAL A 72 -17.49 17.43 -3.89
N GLU A 73 -16.88 16.59 -4.72
CA GLU A 73 -16.62 16.94 -6.13
C GLU A 73 -17.91 17.15 -6.95
N LEU A 74 -18.92 16.31 -6.72
CA LEU A 74 -20.24 16.51 -7.32
C LEU A 74 -20.85 17.84 -6.89
N ILE A 75 -20.80 18.15 -5.58
CA ILE A 75 -21.30 19.41 -5.04
C ILE A 75 -20.56 20.61 -5.64
N ARG A 76 -19.22 20.54 -5.79
CA ARG A 76 -18.44 21.61 -6.45
C ARG A 76 -18.91 21.86 -7.89
N THR A 77 -19.28 20.80 -8.61
CA THR A 77 -19.81 20.90 -9.98
C THR A 77 -21.22 21.51 -9.99
N CYS A 78 -22.07 21.11 -9.03
CA CYS A 78 -23.43 21.61 -8.86
C CYS A 78 -23.51 23.08 -8.42
N ASN A 79 -22.49 23.61 -7.74
CA ASN A 79 -22.49 25.00 -7.25
C ASN A 79 -22.28 26.05 -8.36
N THR A 80 -22.21 25.62 -9.63
CA THR A 80 -22.19 26.50 -10.79
C THR A 80 -23.62 26.97 -11.13
N PRO A 81 -23.81 28.23 -11.55
CA PRO A 81 -25.14 28.77 -11.80
C PRO A 81 -25.83 28.00 -12.94
N GLY A 82 -26.95 27.35 -12.62
CA GLY A 82 -27.75 26.56 -13.57
C GLY A 82 -27.50 25.05 -13.56
N SER A 83 -26.66 24.52 -12.67
CA SER A 83 -26.45 23.08 -12.54
C SER A 83 -27.52 22.38 -11.68
N ASP A 84 -27.86 21.15 -12.07
CA ASP A 84 -28.78 20.30 -11.33
C ASP A 84 -28.09 19.67 -10.11
N ILE A 85 -28.77 19.72 -8.95
CA ILE A 85 -28.32 19.10 -7.69
C ILE A 85 -28.69 17.60 -7.66
N GLY A 86 -29.60 17.16 -8.54
CA GLY A 86 -30.09 15.79 -8.65
C GLY A 86 -29.01 14.70 -8.60
N PRO A 87 -27.89 14.81 -9.35
CA PRO A 87 -26.83 13.81 -9.33
C PRO A 87 -26.16 13.66 -7.95
N ALA A 88 -25.86 14.78 -7.27
CA ALA A 88 -25.26 14.77 -5.94
C ALA A 88 -26.21 14.16 -4.90
N LEU A 89 -27.49 14.53 -4.95
CA LEU A 89 -28.51 14.00 -4.04
C LEU A 89 -28.75 12.49 -4.25
N LYS A 90 -28.84 12.06 -5.51
CA LYS A 90 -28.98 10.64 -5.87
C LYS A 90 -27.78 9.84 -5.34
N PHE A 91 -26.56 10.32 -5.58
CA PHE A 91 -25.35 9.66 -5.10
C PHE A 91 -25.30 9.58 -3.57
N ALA A 92 -25.61 10.67 -2.87
CA ALA A 92 -25.66 10.69 -1.41
C ALA A 92 -26.67 9.66 -0.87
N THR A 93 -27.84 9.55 -1.50
CA THR A 93 -28.91 8.66 -1.05
C THR A 93 -28.61 7.19 -1.35
N GLU A 94 -28.07 6.87 -2.53
CA GLU A 94 -27.80 5.50 -2.96
C GLU A 94 -26.52 4.93 -2.32
N GLN A 95 -25.45 5.71 -2.23
CA GLN A 95 -24.12 5.22 -1.82
C GLN A 95 -23.79 5.52 -0.35
N LEU A 96 -23.99 6.77 0.10
CA LEU A 96 -23.64 7.17 1.47
C LEU A 96 -24.76 6.89 2.47
N GLY A 97 -26.03 6.99 2.06
CA GLY A 97 -27.20 6.80 2.92
C GLY A 97 -27.20 5.48 3.71
N PRO A 98 -26.98 4.32 3.05
CA PRO A 98 -26.92 3.03 3.75
C PRO A 98 -25.72 2.88 4.70
N ARG A 99 -24.65 3.66 4.51
CA ARG A 99 -23.37 3.54 5.23
C ARG A 99 -23.19 4.57 6.34
N ALA A 100 -23.90 5.68 6.28
CA ALA A 100 -23.88 6.72 7.31
C ALA A 100 -24.32 6.23 8.71
N PRO A 101 -25.39 5.43 8.89
CA PRO A 101 -25.85 5.04 10.23
C PRO A 101 -24.94 4.01 10.91
N THR A 102 -24.00 3.40 10.18
CA THR A 102 -23.05 2.42 10.73
C THR A 102 -22.07 3.04 11.73
N ASN A 103 -21.83 4.36 11.67
CA ASN A 103 -20.92 5.06 12.57
C ASN A 103 -21.37 6.51 12.76
N GLN A 104 -21.49 6.95 14.02
CA GLN A 104 -21.88 8.33 14.35
C GLN A 104 -20.99 9.39 13.67
N LYS A 105 -19.70 9.09 13.48
CA LYS A 105 -18.77 9.99 12.77
C LYS A 105 -19.14 10.14 11.30
N PHE A 106 -19.50 9.05 10.63
CA PHE A 106 -19.90 9.07 9.22
C PHE A 106 -21.19 9.86 9.02
N LEU A 107 -22.13 9.72 9.96
CA LEU A 107 -23.36 10.52 9.93
C LEU A 107 -23.06 12.02 10.03
N GLY A 108 -22.25 12.43 11.02
CA GLY A 108 -21.88 13.84 11.17
C GLY A 108 -21.09 14.38 9.97
N ASP A 109 -20.21 13.57 9.39
CA ASP A 109 -19.46 13.93 8.18
C ASP A 109 -20.37 14.07 6.95
N LEU A 110 -21.39 13.21 6.82
CA LEU A 110 -22.39 13.32 5.77
C LEU A 110 -23.27 14.56 5.95
N GLU A 111 -23.74 14.84 7.17
CA GLU A 111 -24.52 16.03 7.49
C GLU A 111 -23.76 17.32 7.14
N LYS A 112 -22.48 17.40 7.53
CA LYS A 112 -21.60 18.52 7.15
C LYS A 112 -21.45 18.65 5.64
N THR A 113 -21.28 17.53 4.93
CA THR A 113 -21.13 17.54 3.47
C THR A 113 -22.42 17.93 2.76
N MET A 114 -23.58 17.48 3.23
CA MET A 114 -24.90 17.85 2.70
C MET A 114 -25.25 19.31 2.99
N SER A 115 -24.75 19.88 4.09
CA SER A 115 -24.93 21.30 4.40
C SER A 115 -24.34 22.21 3.31
N LEU A 116 -23.30 21.75 2.60
CA LEU A 116 -22.73 22.49 1.46
C LEU A 116 -23.72 22.71 0.30
N LEU A 117 -24.80 21.93 0.22
CA LEU A 117 -25.87 22.15 -0.77
C LEU A 117 -26.87 23.23 -0.35
N MET A 118 -27.03 23.47 0.95
CA MET A 118 -27.95 24.49 1.48
C MET A 118 -27.32 25.87 1.56
N PHE A 119 -26.01 25.95 1.81
CA PHE A 119 -25.33 27.22 2.01
C PHE A 119 -24.54 27.63 0.76
N PRO A 120 -24.71 28.88 0.27
CA PRO A 120 -23.93 29.38 -0.83
C PRO A 120 -22.44 29.45 -0.45
N SER A 121 -21.56 29.20 -1.42
CA SER A 121 -20.10 29.15 -1.24
C SER A 121 -19.51 30.42 -0.60
N ASP A 122 -20.18 31.55 -0.78
CA ASP A 122 -19.70 32.87 -0.38
C ASP A 122 -19.88 33.14 1.12
N ASN A 123 -20.68 32.34 1.82
CA ASN A 123 -20.97 32.53 3.25
C ASN A 123 -20.88 31.23 4.06
N LEU A 124 -19.85 30.41 3.77
CA LEU A 124 -19.59 29.18 4.50
C LEU A 124 -18.77 29.42 5.77
N GLU A 125 -19.15 28.73 6.84
CA GLU A 125 -18.32 28.63 8.05
C GLU A 125 -16.96 28.01 7.69
N PRO A 126 -15.84 28.41 8.33
CA PRO A 126 -14.50 27.92 8.01
C PRO A 126 -14.37 26.39 7.98
N GLU A 127 -15.11 25.66 8.83
CA GLU A 127 -15.14 24.19 8.81
C GLU A 127 -15.73 23.61 7.51
N LEU A 128 -16.82 24.20 7.01
CA LEU A 128 -17.47 23.79 5.78
C LEU A 128 -16.64 24.21 4.56
N ALA A 129 -16.07 25.42 4.61
CA ALA A 129 -15.17 25.91 3.57
C ALA A 129 -13.94 25.01 3.41
N ALA A 130 -13.41 24.44 4.51
CA ALA A 130 -12.29 23.50 4.47
C ALA A 130 -12.57 22.24 3.63
N LEU A 131 -13.82 21.76 3.60
CA LEU A 131 -14.22 20.63 2.77
C LEU A 131 -14.09 20.93 1.27
N LEU A 132 -14.24 22.20 0.88
CA LEU A 132 -14.12 22.63 -0.50
C LEU A 132 -12.66 22.89 -0.91
N LYS A 133 -11.71 22.90 0.00
CA LYS A 133 -10.31 23.17 -0.33
C LYS A 133 -9.55 21.92 -0.83
N PRO A 134 -8.41 22.09 -1.52
CA PRO A 134 -7.61 20.98 -2.04
C PRO A 134 -7.00 20.08 -0.96
N GLU A 135 -6.83 20.57 0.27
CA GLU A 135 -6.18 19.81 1.35
C GLU A 135 -6.93 18.51 1.67
N LEU A 136 -8.26 18.50 1.51
CA LEU A 136 -9.05 17.28 1.69
C LEU A 136 -8.66 16.19 0.67
N ARG A 137 -8.35 16.56 -0.59
CA ARG A 137 -7.87 15.60 -1.59
C ARG A 137 -6.50 15.05 -1.23
N LEU A 138 -5.62 15.90 -0.69
CA LEU A 138 -4.28 15.48 -0.24
C LEU A 138 -4.38 14.46 0.90
N GLU A 139 -5.19 14.76 1.92
CA GLU A 139 -5.38 13.88 3.07
C GLU A 139 -5.95 12.51 2.65
N VAL A 140 -6.99 12.50 1.81
CA VAL A 140 -7.58 11.25 1.32
C VAL A 140 -6.59 10.47 0.45
N ALA A 141 -5.81 11.14 -0.41
CA ALA A 141 -4.77 10.48 -1.21
C ALA A 141 -3.68 9.85 -0.33
N ASP A 142 -3.28 10.50 0.76
CA ASP A 142 -2.34 9.96 1.74
C ASP A 142 -2.91 8.77 2.51
N ASN A 143 -4.19 8.84 2.89
CA ASN A 143 -4.89 7.74 3.54
C ASN A 143 -4.97 6.49 2.65
N VAL A 144 -5.35 6.65 1.38
CA VAL A 144 -5.38 5.57 0.38
C VAL A 144 -3.99 4.97 0.20
N ASN A 145 -2.99 5.82 0.06
CA ASN A 145 -1.61 5.42 -0.10
C ASN A 145 -1.09 4.58 1.07
N ARG A 146 -1.37 5.02 2.30
CA ARG A 146 -1.03 4.28 3.51
C ARG A 146 -1.72 2.91 3.53
N ALA A 147 -3.02 2.85 3.25
CA ALA A 147 -3.77 1.59 3.24
C ALA A 147 -3.19 0.59 2.23
N ILE A 148 -2.83 1.05 1.03
CA ILE A 148 -2.19 0.21 0.00
C ILE A 148 -0.86 -0.37 0.52
N LEU A 149 -0.03 0.45 1.15
CA LEU A 149 1.28 0.01 1.67
C LEU A 149 1.14 -0.98 2.82
N GLU A 150 0.19 -0.74 3.74
CA GLU A 150 -0.10 -1.66 4.85
C GLU A 150 -0.54 -3.03 4.32
N ARG A 151 -1.45 -3.04 3.34
CA ARG A 151 -1.93 -4.28 2.71
C ARG A 151 -0.82 -5.07 2.02
N GLN A 152 0.07 -4.38 1.30
CA GLN A 152 1.25 -4.99 0.70
C GLN A 152 2.21 -5.56 1.75
N SER A 153 2.43 -4.84 2.86
CA SER A 153 3.29 -5.32 3.96
C SER A 153 2.72 -6.59 4.59
N GLN A 154 1.43 -6.61 4.89
CA GLN A 154 0.75 -7.77 5.47
C GLN A 154 0.86 -9.01 4.56
N ARG A 155 0.66 -8.85 3.25
CA ARG A 155 0.83 -9.93 2.26
C ARG A 155 2.27 -10.45 2.22
N ARG A 156 3.27 -9.58 2.32
CA ARG A 156 4.69 -9.99 2.35
C ARG A 156 5.02 -10.73 3.64
N GLU A 157 4.55 -10.25 4.78
CA GLU A 157 4.78 -10.91 6.08
C GLU A 157 4.15 -12.31 6.12
N SER A 158 2.91 -12.46 5.64
CA SER A 158 2.24 -13.76 5.60
C SER A 158 2.94 -14.74 4.65
N ALA A 159 3.41 -14.26 3.49
CA ALA A 159 4.19 -15.05 2.55
C ALA A 159 5.51 -15.55 3.17
N ILE A 160 6.25 -14.68 3.87
CA ILE A 160 7.49 -15.07 4.57
C ILE A 160 7.20 -16.14 5.63
N ARG A 161 6.15 -15.95 6.45
CA ARG A 161 5.74 -16.94 7.46
C ARG A 161 5.40 -18.28 6.81
N GLN A 162 4.72 -18.27 5.67
CA GLN A 162 4.36 -19.49 4.95
C GLN A 162 5.58 -20.19 4.36
N LEU A 163 6.53 -19.44 3.77
CA LEU A 163 7.79 -19.99 3.27
C LEU A 163 8.61 -20.65 4.38
N VAL A 164 8.71 -20.02 5.55
CA VAL A 164 9.40 -20.59 6.72
C VAL A 164 8.72 -21.90 7.15
N ARG A 165 7.39 -21.94 7.23
CA ARG A 165 6.64 -23.16 7.57
C ARG A 165 6.87 -24.28 6.55
N MET A 166 6.81 -23.96 5.25
CA MET A 166 7.05 -24.93 4.18
C MET A 166 8.47 -25.48 4.21
N ARG A 167 9.47 -24.64 4.51
CA ARG A 167 10.87 -25.07 4.68
C ARG A 167 11.00 -26.08 5.82
N VAL A 168 10.47 -25.77 7.00
CA VAL A 168 10.51 -26.68 8.17
C VAL A 168 9.80 -28.00 7.85
N TRP A 169 8.64 -27.94 7.19
CA TRP A 169 7.91 -29.14 6.77
C TRP A 169 8.71 -30.01 5.79
N ALA A 170 9.35 -29.39 4.80
CA ALA A 170 10.17 -30.11 3.82
C ALA A 170 11.41 -30.74 4.45
N GLU A 171 12.06 -30.06 5.39
CA GLU A 171 13.20 -30.58 6.15
C GLU A 171 12.81 -31.80 6.99
N ASN A 172 11.70 -31.73 7.72
CA ASN A 172 11.22 -32.86 8.52
C ASN A 172 10.95 -34.09 7.64
N ILE A 173 10.26 -33.91 6.51
CA ILE A 173 9.98 -35.01 5.57
C ILE A 173 11.27 -35.61 4.99
N ALA A 174 12.27 -34.78 4.70
CA ALA A 174 13.54 -35.27 4.19
C ALA A 174 14.31 -36.07 5.25
N ARG A 175 14.28 -35.65 6.52
CA ARG A 175 14.84 -36.41 7.65
C ARG A 175 14.12 -37.75 7.84
N ASP A 176 12.79 -37.75 7.81
CA ASP A 176 11.97 -38.97 7.96
C ASP A 176 12.24 -39.99 6.86
N LYS A 177 12.54 -39.53 5.63
CA LYS A 177 12.91 -40.38 4.49
C LYS A 177 14.38 -40.81 4.48
N GLY A 178 15.14 -40.49 5.52
CA GLY A 178 16.55 -40.87 5.66
C GLY A 178 17.50 -40.14 4.72
N LYS A 179 17.12 -38.98 4.17
CA LYS A 179 18.04 -38.15 3.37
C LYS A 179 18.97 -37.39 4.31
N SER A 180 20.29 -37.42 4.05
CA SER A 180 21.26 -36.66 4.85
C SER A 180 21.19 -35.18 4.48
N ILE A 181 20.41 -34.42 5.25
CA ILE A 181 20.42 -32.96 5.24
C ILE A 181 21.17 -32.44 6.47
N PRO A 182 21.96 -31.36 6.33
CA PRO A 182 22.64 -30.72 7.46
C PRO A 182 21.69 -30.38 8.61
N GLU A 183 22.21 -30.31 9.84
CA GLU A 183 21.43 -29.89 11.01
C GLU A 183 20.97 -28.42 10.89
N TYR A 184 21.80 -27.59 10.25
CA TYR A 184 21.52 -26.20 9.91
C TYR A 184 21.67 -25.98 8.41
N LEU A 185 20.59 -25.54 7.76
CA LEU A 185 20.60 -25.14 6.35
C LEU A 185 20.49 -23.62 6.28
N GLU A 186 21.54 -22.94 5.83
CA GLU A 186 21.51 -21.48 5.72
C GLU A 186 20.41 -20.99 4.77
N LEU A 187 19.81 -19.84 5.09
CA LEU A 187 18.75 -19.22 4.27
C LEU A 187 19.29 -18.59 2.97
N GLY A 188 20.61 -18.53 2.79
CA GLY A 188 21.25 -17.99 1.59
C GLY A 188 21.02 -16.49 1.36
N LEU A 189 20.55 -15.75 2.37
CA LEU A 189 20.29 -14.31 2.29
C LEU A 189 21.56 -13.45 2.29
N ASN A 190 22.73 -14.08 2.47
CA ASN A 190 24.03 -13.44 2.44
C ASN A 190 24.60 -13.53 1.01
N THR A 191 24.18 -12.65 0.12
CA THR A 191 24.90 -12.42 -1.14
C THR A 191 26.10 -11.53 -0.86
N ASP A 192 27.27 -12.16 -0.83
CA ASP A 192 28.64 -11.62 -0.79
C ASP A 192 29.19 -11.07 0.53
N LEU A 193 29.82 -11.95 1.29
CA LEU A 193 31.19 -11.72 1.75
C LEU A 193 32.00 -13.00 1.51
N SER A 194 32.99 -12.92 0.62
CA SER A 194 34.02 -13.93 0.32
C SER A 194 33.68 -15.05 -0.68
N GLY A 195 33.74 -14.69 -1.96
CA GLY A 195 34.46 -15.55 -2.89
C GLY A 195 35.92 -15.61 -2.46
N HIS A 196 36.36 -16.72 -1.85
CA HIS A 196 37.71 -17.26 -1.89
C HIS A 196 37.59 -18.75 -1.55
N GLY A 197 37.80 -19.59 -2.57
CA GLY A 197 37.84 -21.03 -2.38
C GLY A 197 38.85 -21.38 -1.29
N ARG A 198 38.40 -22.15 -0.29
CA ARG A 198 39.33 -22.80 0.63
C ARG A 198 39.23 -24.30 0.42
N MET A 199 40.23 -24.75 -0.31
CA MET A 199 40.65 -26.12 -0.56
C MET A 199 40.43 -27.04 0.64
N THR A 200 39.95 -28.22 0.30
CA THR A 200 40.15 -29.49 1.01
C THR A 200 41.54 -29.56 1.67
N SER A 201 41.61 -29.57 3.00
CA SER A 201 42.80 -30.06 3.71
C SER A 201 42.61 -31.55 3.99
N GLN A 202 43.18 -32.31 3.06
CA GLN A 202 43.39 -33.74 3.13
C GLN A 202 44.20 -34.13 4.38
N ALA A 203 43.89 -35.33 4.88
CA ALA A 203 44.51 -35.99 6.01
C ALA A 203 46.05 -35.95 6.00
N GLY A 204 46.63 -35.71 7.18
CA GLY A 204 48.04 -35.89 7.45
C GLY A 204 48.22 -36.48 8.84
N ASN A 205 48.22 -37.81 8.92
CA ASN A 205 48.66 -38.59 10.07
C ASN A 205 50.06 -38.14 10.50
N GLY A 206 50.22 -37.76 11.76
CA GLY A 206 51.51 -37.38 12.33
C GLY A 206 51.73 -38.05 13.68
N HIS A 207 52.17 -39.30 13.68
CA HIS A 207 53.04 -39.82 14.73
C HIS A 207 53.66 -41.17 14.34
N ASP A 208 54.99 -41.23 14.22
CA ASP A 208 55.84 -42.27 14.81
C ASP A 208 57.35 -41.93 14.63
N PRO A 209 58.29 -42.59 15.35
CA PRO A 209 59.20 -41.89 16.27
C PRO A 209 60.70 -41.96 15.92
N MET A 210 61.46 -41.15 16.68
CA MET A 210 62.85 -41.32 17.17
C MET A 210 63.74 -42.39 16.49
N ILE A 211 64.89 -42.01 15.89
CA ILE A 211 66.19 -42.69 16.07
C ILE A 211 67.36 -41.68 15.92
N THR A 212 68.22 -41.76 16.94
CA THR A 212 69.62 -41.40 17.17
C THR A 212 70.58 -41.46 15.97
N THR A 213 71.45 -40.45 15.81
CA THR A 213 72.91 -40.49 16.05
C THR A 213 73.51 -39.16 15.61
#